data_AF-B8MZV7-F1
#
_entry.id   AF-B8MZV7-F1
#
_cell.length_a   1.000
_cell.length_b   1.000
_cell.length_c   1.000
_cell.angle_alpha   90.00
_cell.angle_beta   90.00
_cell.angle_gamma   90.00
#
_symmetry.space_group_name_H-M   'P 1'
#
loop_
_entity.id
_entity.type
_entity.pdbx_description
1 polymer ?
#
loop_
_entity_poly.entity_id
_entity_poly.type
_entity_poly.pdbx_seq_one_letter_code
_entity_poly.pdbx_strand_id
1 'polypeptide(L)'
;MPHSVSPGESPSHRNDEEVLPDASPTDATPSGPEEKESEATENDTKDRLADLLFDDDDDDEFPASSAPDTKNENPASRDAVDSSAPQPAHVDTDTMLAFYQRLFPFRYLFQWLNHGIVPSPDFGNREFALTLQNDAYLRYQSYATADLFRKDILRMNPSRFEIGPVYNTNPRDRKTLRGGQMKPVSKELVFDIDLTDYDDIRSCCEKANICGKCWTFVTMAMKVVDTALRDDFGFQHILWVYSGRRGAHAWVCDPRARSLPDDRRRAIAGYLDLLRGGAQSGKRVNLKRPLHPHMSRSLEILKPYFAQTTLVDQDTFVSSEQAQRLLALLPDKALNDALRKKWESSPDRSSTNKWADIDSLAKTGKSSTLKTSTLREAKQDIVLEYTYPRLDSEVSKKMIHLLKSPFVIHPGTGRVCVPIDARKAEQFDPLSVPTVTQLLGEIDAYDAENPSNGAGDAVDGEGSVPNDSDVRGSRKLQDYEKTSLKPYVDYFRSFIAGLLKEERGGKRERNEDMTEVKTESMEF
;
A
#
# COMPACT_ATOMS: atom_id res chain seq x y z
N MET A 1 38.96 17.32 -31.39
CA MET A 1 39.35 18.17 -32.54
C MET A 1 40.66 17.66 -33.10
N PRO A 2 40.93 17.72 -34.42
CA PRO A 2 40.15 18.33 -35.52
C PRO A 2 39.09 17.34 -36.07
N HIS A 3 37.85 17.73 -36.40
CA HIS A 3 37.37 18.52 -37.56
C HIS A 3 37.50 17.80 -38.90
N SER A 4 36.42 17.15 -39.36
CA SER A 4 35.44 17.64 -40.40
C SER A 4 35.78 16.96 -41.76
N VAL A 5 34.91 16.76 -42.78
CA VAL A 5 33.78 17.53 -43.34
C VAL A 5 32.83 16.57 -44.13
N SER A 6 31.52 16.88 -44.21
CA SER A 6 30.52 16.39 -45.22
C SER A 6 30.04 17.60 -46.06
N PRO A 7 29.30 17.53 -47.21
CA PRO A 7 28.43 16.45 -47.74
C PRO A 7 28.39 16.32 -49.30
N GLY A 8 27.35 15.70 -49.90
CA GLY A 8 27.02 15.78 -51.33
C GLY A 8 25.84 14.88 -51.78
N GLU A 9 24.92 15.37 -52.63
CA GLU A 9 23.63 14.75 -52.98
C GLU A 9 23.51 14.23 -54.44
N SER A 10 22.65 13.21 -54.67
CA SER A 10 21.78 12.97 -55.87
C SER A 10 22.45 12.70 -57.26
N PRO A 11 21.78 12.15 -58.33
CA PRO A 11 20.32 12.18 -58.61
C PRO A 11 19.60 11.00 -59.38
N SER A 12 18.25 10.98 -59.27
CA SER A 12 17.21 10.77 -60.31
C SER A 12 16.83 9.41 -61.01
N HIS A 13 15.49 9.25 -61.16
CA HIS A 13 14.68 8.36 -62.06
C HIS A 13 14.60 6.84 -61.76
N ARG A 14 13.46 6.14 -61.94
CA ARG A 14 12.27 6.37 -62.82
C ARG A 14 11.01 5.56 -62.35
N ASN A 15 9.80 6.11 -62.57
CA ASN A 15 8.43 5.51 -62.71
C ASN A 15 7.93 4.40 -61.72
N ASP A 16 6.66 4.32 -61.29
CA ASP A 16 5.38 4.27 -62.05
C ASP A 16 4.18 4.93 -61.31
N GLU A 17 3.05 5.06 -62.01
CA GLU A 17 1.75 5.62 -61.55
C GLU A 17 0.80 4.54 -61.00
N GLU A 18 -0.06 4.86 -60.02
CA GLU A 18 -1.53 4.70 -60.13
C GLU A 18 -2.30 5.32 -58.95
N VAL A 19 -3.61 5.54 -59.14
CA VAL A 19 -4.51 6.41 -58.34
C VAL A 19 -5.65 5.62 -57.69
N LEU A 20 -6.12 6.03 -56.50
CA LEU A 20 -7.45 5.63 -55.98
C LEU A 20 -8.23 6.84 -55.38
N PRO A 21 -9.59 6.81 -55.36
CA PRO A 21 -10.42 8.02 -55.37
C PRO A 21 -11.39 8.18 -54.18
N ASP A 22 -12.26 9.20 -54.23
CA ASP A 22 -13.14 9.68 -53.14
C ASP A 22 -14.64 9.79 -53.54
N ALA A 23 -15.53 9.80 -52.52
CA ALA A 23 -16.93 10.30 -52.43
C ALA A 23 -18.19 9.59 -53.03
N SER A 24 -19.07 9.09 -52.11
CA SER A 24 -20.51 9.45 -51.84
C SER A 24 -21.62 9.40 -52.95
N PRO A 25 -22.93 9.78 -52.77
CA PRO A 25 -23.83 10.02 -51.60
C PRO A 25 -25.30 9.44 -51.72
N THR A 26 -26.23 9.76 -50.79
CA THR A 26 -27.72 10.08 -50.92
C THR A 26 -28.57 9.64 -49.69
N ASP A 27 -29.76 10.18 -49.33
CA ASP A 27 -30.38 11.53 -49.33
C ASP A 27 -31.74 11.49 -48.52
N ALA A 28 -32.35 12.65 -48.20
CA ALA A 28 -33.78 12.96 -47.91
C ALA A 28 -34.18 13.65 -46.56
N THR A 29 -34.97 14.73 -46.67
CA THR A 29 -35.70 15.54 -45.63
C THR A 29 -37.22 15.62 -45.99
N PRO A 30 -38.18 16.29 -45.26
CA PRO A 30 -38.20 17.63 -44.60
C PRO A 30 -38.77 17.58 -43.14
N SER A 31 -39.38 18.57 -42.44
CA SER A 31 -39.86 19.97 -42.70
C SER A 31 -39.91 20.83 -41.40
N GLY A 32 -40.26 22.13 -41.49
CA GLY A 32 -40.48 23.08 -40.35
C GLY A 32 -41.96 23.50 -40.17
N PRO A 33 -42.32 24.73 -39.68
CA PRO A 33 -41.48 25.87 -39.22
C PRO A 33 -41.99 26.66 -37.96
N GLU A 34 -41.30 27.77 -37.58
CA GLU A 34 -41.80 29.02 -36.89
C GLU A 34 -42.40 28.95 -35.45
N GLU A 35 -42.45 29.98 -34.58
CA GLU A 35 -41.72 31.26 -34.32
C GLU A 35 -42.06 31.78 -32.88
N LYS A 36 -41.16 32.53 -32.19
CA LYS A 36 -41.35 33.55 -31.07
C LYS A 36 -42.28 33.18 -29.85
N GLU A 37 -42.21 33.77 -28.65
CA GLU A 37 -41.89 35.14 -28.18
C GLU A 37 -41.43 35.14 -26.69
N SER A 38 -41.37 36.32 -26.03
CA SER A 38 -40.59 36.61 -24.80
C SER A 38 -41.39 37.05 -23.56
N GLU A 39 -40.84 36.84 -22.33
CA GLU A 39 -40.95 37.69 -21.09
C GLU A 39 -39.99 37.08 -20.01
N ALA A 40 -39.08 37.80 -19.32
CA ALA A 40 -39.24 38.71 -18.18
C ALA A 40 -39.88 38.04 -16.92
N THR A 41 -39.40 38.15 -15.67
CA THR A 41 -38.30 38.91 -15.02
C THR A 41 -37.98 38.34 -13.60
N GLU A 42 -36.86 38.76 -13.00
CA GLU A 42 -36.58 38.81 -11.53
C GLU A 42 -36.64 37.54 -10.65
N ASN A 43 -35.46 36.95 -10.36
CA ASN A 43 -34.79 37.11 -9.04
C ASN A 43 -33.55 36.19 -8.93
N ASP A 44 -32.35 36.71 -9.17
CA ASP A 44 -31.14 36.13 -8.58
C ASP A 44 -30.09 37.20 -8.30
N THR A 45 -29.98 37.54 -7.01
CA THR A 45 -28.79 38.15 -6.43
C THR A 45 -28.46 37.47 -5.10
N LYS A 46 -28.12 36.18 -5.14
CA LYS A 46 -27.45 35.55 -4.00
C LYS A 46 -26.34 34.54 -4.29
N ASP A 47 -26.26 33.94 -5.48
CA ASP A 47 -25.34 32.80 -5.70
C ASP A 47 -23.96 33.15 -6.31
N ARG A 48 -23.68 34.43 -6.59
CA ARG A 48 -22.38 34.89 -7.17
C ARG A 48 -21.18 34.96 -6.21
N LEU A 49 -21.08 34.04 -5.26
CA LEU A 49 -19.87 33.82 -4.45
C LEU A 49 -19.45 32.35 -4.33
N ALA A 50 -20.24 31.40 -4.85
CA ALA A 50 -19.90 29.98 -4.88
C ALA A 50 -19.15 29.60 -6.18
N ASP A 51 -19.58 30.13 -7.32
CA ASP A 51 -19.12 29.77 -8.67
C ASP A 51 -17.75 30.34 -9.09
N LEU A 52 -16.93 30.77 -8.12
CA LEU A 52 -15.55 31.25 -8.36
C LEU A 52 -14.48 30.40 -7.64
N LEU A 53 -14.87 29.24 -7.11
CA LEU A 53 -13.97 28.34 -6.35
C LEU A 53 -13.75 26.97 -6.99
N PHE A 54 -14.45 26.66 -8.09
CA PHE A 54 -14.35 25.40 -8.82
C PHE A 54 -14.24 25.70 -10.33
N ASP A 55 -13.03 26.08 -10.76
CA ASP A 55 -12.63 25.85 -12.16
C ASP A 55 -12.24 24.37 -12.27
N ASP A 56 -12.98 23.63 -13.09
CA ASP A 56 -12.60 22.30 -13.57
C ASP A 56 -11.45 22.46 -14.58
N ASP A 57 -10.30 21.86 -14.27
CA ASP A 57 -9.21 21.60 -15.21
C ASP A 57 -8.77 20.13 -15.00
N ASP A 58 -8.74 19.35 -16.09
CA ASP A 58 -8.58 17.89 -16.10
C ASP A 58 -7.45 17.34 -15.19
N ASP A 59 -7.81 16.71 -14.07
CA ASP A 59 -6.88 15.99 -13.15
C ASP A 59 -7.04 14.44 -13.27
N ASP A 60 -7.47 13.97 -14.45
CA ASP A 60 -7.94 12.58 -14.75
C ASP A 60 -6.82 11.49 -14.85
N GLU A 61 -5.58 11.78 -14.41
CA GLU A 61 -4.44 10.82 -14.46
C GLU A 61 -3.73 10.55 -13.12
N PHE A 62 -4.39 10.80 -11.99
CA PHE A 62 -3.82 10.53 -10.66
C PHE A 62 -4.61 9.48 -9.87
N PRO A 63 -4.20 8.20 -9.84
CA PRO A 63 -4.89 7.18 -9.06
C PRO A 63 -4.74 7.46 -7.56
N ALA A 64 -5.84 7.89 -6.95
CA ALA A 64 -6.04 7.76 -5.51
C ALA A 64 -5.98 6.27 -5.13
N SER A 65 -5.54 5.97 -3.90
CA SER A 65 -5.45 4.59 -3.40
C SER A 65 -6.79 3.87 -3.52
N SER A 66 -6.85 2.84 -4.36
CA SER A 66 -8.05 2.07 -4.68
C SER A 66 -8.40 1.05 -3.60
N ALA A 67 -8.58 1.53 -2.37
CA ALA A 67 -9.35 0.84 -1.34
C ALA A 67 -10.83 1.23 -1.51
N PRO A 68 -11.72 0.34 -2.01
CA PRO A 68 -13.11 0.68 -2.21
C PRO A 68 -13.88 0.72 -0.88
N ASP A 69 -14.02 1.92 -0.31
CA ASP A 69 -15.18 2.22 0.54
C ASP A 69 -16.41 2.36 -0.36
N THR A 70 -17.37 1.46 -0.18
CA THR A 70 -18.54 1.30 -1.05
C THR A 70 -19.47 2.51 -0.94
N LYS A 71 -19.40 3.44 -1.90
CA LYS A 71 -20.44 4.44 -2.14
C LYS A 71 -21.66 3.76 -2.78
N ASN A 72 -22.83 3.94 -2.16
CA ASN A 72 -24.13 3.57 -2.71
C ASN A 72 -24.82 4.87 -3.18
N GLU A 73 -25.38 4.90 -4.38
CA GLU A 73 -25.97 6.12 -4.95
C GLU A 73 -27.49 6.24 -4.73
N ASN A 74 -27.87 7.48 -4.40
CA ASN A 74 -29.15 8.18 -4.55
C ASN A 74 -30.45 7.69 -3.85
N PRO A 75 -31.34 8.63 -3.46
CA PRO A 75 -32.38 8.38 -2.46
C PRO A 75 -33.79 8.45 -3.05
N ALA A 76 -34.38 7.30 -3.40
CA ALA A 76 -35.72 7.25 -3.99
C ALA A 76 -36.58 6.03 -3.60
N SER A 77 -36.75 5.78 -2.30
CA SER A 77 -37.98 5.16 -1.77
C SER A 77 -38.02 5.25 -0.25
N ARG A 78 -39.15 5.70 0.30
CA ARG A 78 -39.46 5.59 1.72
C ARG A 78 -40.23 4.30 1.93
N ASP A 79 -39.66 3.35 2.67
CA ASP A 79 -40.45 2.40 3.45
C ASP A 79 -39.67 2.00 4.70
N ALA A 80 -40.36 2.00 5.84
CA ALA A 80 -39.74 1.81 7.15
C ALA A 80 -39.62 0.31 7.48
N VAL A 81 -38.39 -0.19 7.58
CA VAL A 81 -38.09 -1.48 8.19
C VAL A 81 -37.02 -1.31 9.25
N ASP A 82 -37.38 -1.66 10.48
CA ASP A 82 -36.52 -1.67 11.66
C ASP A 82 -35.29 -2.58 11.41
N SER A 83 -34.10 -2.02 11.55
CA SER A 83 -32.83 -2.74 11.40
C SER A 83 -31.89 -2.40 12.55
N SER A 84 -32.07 -3.11 13.66
CA SER A 84 -31.22 -3.10 14.85
C SER A 84 -29.87 -3.81 14.63
N ALA A 85 -29.15 -3.41 13.58
CA ALA A 85 -27.73 -3.71 13.42
C ALA A 85 -26.90 -2.58 14.05
N PRO A 86 -25.96 -2.87 14.97
CA PRO A 86 -25.08 -1.84 15.49
C PRO A 86 -24.21 -1.28 14.36
N GLN A 87 -24.37 0.01 14.07
CA GLN A 87 -23.43 0.78 13.24
C GLN A 87 -22.01 0.55 13.78
N PRO A 88 -21.00 0.31 12.93
CA PRO A 88 -19.63 0.19 13.40
C PRO A 88 -19.24 1.49 14.11
N ALA A 89 -18.73 1.39 15.34
CA ALA A 89 -18.37 2.54 16.15
C ALA A 89 -17.26 3.34 15.47
N HIS A 90 -17.64 4.38 14.74
CA HIS A 90 -16.71 5.36 14.19
C HIS A 90 -16.06 6.11 15.35
N VAL A 91 -14.75 6.29 15.29
CA VAL A 91 -14.04 7.13 16.27
C VAL A 91 -14.59 8.55 16.19
N ASP A 92 -15.05 9.10 17.30
CA ASP A 92 -15.58 10.45 17.34
C ASP A 92 -14.46 11.51 17.22
N THR A 93 -14.87 12.72 16.86
CA THR A 93 -13.97 13.86 16.62
C THR A 93 -13.11 14.20 17.84
N ASP A 94 -13.64 14.12 19.06
CA ASP A 94 -12.94 14.53 20.27
C ASP A 94 -11.90 13.47 20.68
N THR A 95 -12.26 12.19 20.58
CA THR A 95 -11.32 11.05 20.73
C THR A 95 -10.19 11.10 19.70
N MET A 96 -10.48 11.43 18.44
CA MET A 96 -9.45 11.62 17.41
C MET A 96 -8.53 12.80 17.73
N LEU A 97 -9.09 13.91 18.21
CA LEU A 97 -8.30 15.09 18.60
C LEU A 97 -7.40 14.78 19.78
N ALA A 98 -7.92 14.13 20.82
CA ALA A 98 -7.17 13.71 22.00
C ALA A 98 -6.00 12.78 21.63
N PHE A 99 -6.19 11.88 20.68
CA PHE A 99 -5.12 11.03 20.15
C PHE A 99 -3.98 11.83 19.51
N TYR A 100 -4.29 12.74 18.58
CA TYR A 100 -3.26 13.57 17.98
C TYR A 100 -2.60 14.49 19.02
N GLN A 101 -3.35 15.00 20.00
CA GLN A 101 -2.79 15.86 21.05
C GLN A 101 -1.77 15.13 21.94
N ARG A 102 -2.10 13.90 22.38
CA ARG A 102 -1.40 13.19 23.47
C ARG A 102 -0.47 12.06 23.00
N LEU A 103 -0.86 11.32 21.95
CA LEU A 103 -0.31 10.01 21.61
C LEU A 103 0.46 9.96 20.28
N PHE A 104 0.10 10.80 19.29
CA PHE A 104 0.70 10.70 17.96
C PHE A 104 2.19 11.12 17.95
N PRO A 105 3.12 10.28 17.44
CA PRO A 105 4.56 10.50 17.54
C PRO A 105 5.12 11.47 16.48
N PHE A 106 4.61 12.71 16.43
CA PHE A 106 4.98 13.74 15.43
C PHE A 106 6.49 13.91 15.23
N ARG A 107 7.25 13.98 16.33
CA ARG A 107 8.71 14.15 16.29
C ARG A 107 9.42 12.98 15.59
N TYR A 108 8.99 11.75 15.84
CA TYR A 108 9.58 10.56 15.22
C TYR A 108 9.14 10.42 13.75
N LEU A 109 7.87 10.73 13.43
CA LEU A 109 7.41 10.76 12.03
C LEU A 109 8.20 11.79 11.21
N PHE A 110 8.41 12.99 11.77
CA PHE A 110 9.27 14.01 11.16
C PHE A 110 10.69 13.48 10.95
N GLN A 111 11.34 12.94 11.99
CA GLN A 111 12.73 12.45 11.89
C GLN A 111 12.91 11.34 10.84
N TRP A 112 11.90 10.47 10.69
CA TRP A 112 11.84 9.46 9.65
C TRP A 112 11.78 10.10 8.26
N LEU A 113 10.73 10.89 7.97
CA LEU A 113 10.44 11.42 6.64
C LEU A 113 11.41 12.53 6.17
N ASN A 114 12.04 13.23 7.12
CA ASN A 114 13.07 14.25 6.90
C ASN A 114 14.49 13.65 6.78
N HIS A 115 14.65 12.35 7.05
CA HIS A 115 15.95 11.65 7.06
C HIS A 115 17.01 12.35 7.94
N GLY A 116 16.56 12.99 9.03
CA GLY A 116 17.42 13.79 9.90
C GLY A 116 16.64 14.57 10.97
N ILE A 117 17.38 15.15 11.92
CA ILE A 117 16.81 15.98 13.00
C ILE A 117 16.70 17.47 12.64
N VAL A 118 17.42 17.93 11.61
CA VAL A 118 17.42 19.32 11.14
C VAL A 118 16.47 19.42 9.94
N PRO A 119 15.49 20.34 9.92
CA PRO A 119 14.59 20.55 8.79
C PRO A 119 15.29 20.64 7.44
N SER A 120 14.73 19.96 6.45
CA SER A 120 15.26 19.88 5.09
C SER A 120 14.12 19.81 4.05
N PRO A 121 14.42 19.94 2.75
CA PRO A 121 13.43 19.75 1.69
C PRO A 121 12.72 18.39 1.71
N ASP A 122 13.34 17.34 2.27
CA ASP A 122 12.76 15.98 2.37
C ASP A 122 11.48 15.93 3.22
N PHE A 123 11.28 16.93 4.09
CA PHE A 123 10.02 17.16 4.78
C PHE A 123 9.29 18.41 4.25
N GLY A 124 10.03 19.51 4.03
CA GLY A 124 9.49 20.79 3.56
C GLY A 124 8.73 20.73 2.22
N ASN A 125 9.20 19.88 1.29
CA ASN A 125 8.59 19.68 -0.03
C ASN A 125 7.83 18.34 -0.13
N ARG A 126 7.58 17.66 0.98
CA ARG A 126 6.84 16.39 0.97
C ARG A 126 5.34 16.65 0.91
N GLU A 127 4.65 15.95 0.00
CA GLU A 127 3.18 15.95 -0.01
C GLU A 127 2.64 15.10 1.14
N PHE A 128 1.65 15.66 1.83
CA PHE A 128 0.68 14.95 2.65
C PHE A 128 -0.71 15.16 2.04
N ALA A 129 -1.53 14.11 2.04
CA ALA A 129 -2.94 14.21 1.74
C ALA A 129 -3.75 13.91 3.00
N LEU A 130 -4.76 14.74 3.29
CA LEU A 130 -5.56 14.64 4.51
C LEU A 130 -7.01 14.27 4.14
N THR A 131 -7.57 13.26 4.78
CA THR A 131 -9.03 13.05 4.78
C THR A 131 -9.59 13.63 6.06
N LEU A 132 -10.52 14.59 5.95
CA LEU A 132 -11.18 15.19 7.10
C LEU A 132 -12.33 14.30 7.62
N GLN A 133 -12.94 14.68 8.75
CA GLN A 133 -14.09 13.96 9.33
C GLN A 133 -15.37 14.02 8.47
N ASN A 134 -15.44 14.96 7.53
CA ASN A 134 -16.51 15.10 6.54
C ASN A 134 -16.12 14.54 5.16
N ASP A 135 -15.16 13.60 5.11
CA ASP A 135 -14.58 12.97 3.91
C ASP A 135 -13.96 13.93 2.87
N ALA A 136 -13.84 15.23 3.18
CA ALA A 136 -13.12 16.18 2.33
C ALA A 136 -11.63 15.78 2.21
N TYR A 137 -11.15 15.67 0.97
CA TYR A 137 -9.82 15.17 0.65
C TYR A 137 -8.89 16.31 0.21
N LEU A 138 -7.92 16.65 1.06
CA LEU A 138 -7.01 17.77 0.87
C LEU A 138 -5.61 17.27 0.50
N ARG A 139 -5.31 17.23 -0.80
CA ARG A 139 -3.98 16.91 -1.35
C ARG A 139 -2.99 18.07 -1.25
N TYR A 140 -1.73 17.83 -1.59
CA TYR A 140 -0.67 18.82 -1.71
C TYR A 140 -0.42 19.68 -0.44
N GLN A 141 -0.72 19.13 0.74
CA GLN A 141 -0.30 19.76 2.00
C GLN A 141 1.18 19.48 2.25
N SER A 142 1.88 20.39 2.91
CA SER A 142 3.33 20.32 3.13
C SER A 142 3.74 21.14 4.36
N TYR A 143 4.84 20.77 5.00
CA TYR A 143 5.21 21.29 6.32
C TYR A 143 6.72 21.42 6.45
N ALA A 144 7.23 22.55 6.95
CA ALA A 144 8.67 22.72 7.13
C ALA A 144 9.21 22.04 8.40
N THR A 145 8.38 21.87 9.44
CA THR A 145 8.81 21.32 10.75
C THR A 145 7.75 20.42 11.37
N ALA A 146 8.17 19.59 12.35
CA ALA A 146 7.26 18.78 13.16
C ALA A 146 6.19 19.62 13.88
N ASP A 147 6.53 20.82 14.37
CA ASP A 147 5.59 21.69 15.09
C ASP A 147 4.52 22.31 14.18
N LEU A 148 4.92 22.72 12.96
CA LEU A 148 3.96 23.20 11.97
C LEU A 148 3.02 22.07 11.51
N PHE A 149 3.55 20.86 11.33
CA PHE A 149 2.75 19.69 11.02
C PHE A 149 1.76 19.36 12.16
N ARG A 150 2.25 19.27 13.41
CA ARG A 150 1.41 19.06 14.60
C ARG A 150 0.31 20.11 14.70
N LYS A 151 0.65 21.40 14.60
CA LYS A 151 -0.30 22.51 14.69
C LYS A 151 -1.44 22.37 13.67
N ASP A 152 -1.13 21.99 12.43
CA ASP A 152 -2.13 21.91 11.36
C ASP A 152 -2.99 20.63 11.48
N ILE A 153 -2.39 19.50 11.85
CA ILE A 153 -3.12 18.25 12.14
C ILE A 153 -4.07 18.43 13.34
N LEU A 154 -3.65 19.12 14.40
CA LEU A 154 -4.53 19.44 15.53
C LEU A 154 -5.67 20.41 15.16
N ARG A 155 -5.41 21.33 14.23
CA ARG A 155 -6.40 22.32 13.75
C ARG A 155 -7.45 21.69 12.83
N MET A 156 -7.05 20.76 11.97
CA MET A 156 -7.94 20.13 10.98
C MET A 156 -8.53 18.80 11.45
N ASN A 157 -7.91 18.15 12.44
CA ASN A 157 -8.32 16.88 13.03
C ASN A 157 -8.73 15.80 12.01
N PRO A 158 -7.84 15.43 11.07
CA PRO A 158 -8.18 14.53 9.97
C PRO A 158 -8.48 13.10 10.45
N SER A 159 -9.44 12.43 9.82
CA SER A 159 -9.78 11.02 10.10
C SER A 159 -8.62 10.07 9.74
N ARG A 160 -7.83 10.44 8.73
CA ARG A 160 -6.53 9.85 8.38
C ARG A 160 -5.70 10.82 7.55
N PHE A 161 -4.42 10.50 7.36
CA PHE A 161 -3.61 11.12 6.32
C PHE A 161 -2.64 10.14 5.66
N GLU A 162 -2.26 10.48 4.44
CA GLU A 162 -1.40 9.71 3.56
C GLU A 162 -0.12 10.50 3.23
N ILE A 163 0.97 9.78 2.99
CA ILE A 163 2.31 10.35 2.73
C ILE A 163 2.66 10.14 1.26
N GLY A 164 2.94 11.25 0.58
CA GLY A 164 3.32 11.32 -0.82
C GLY A 164 4.83 11.44 -1.04
N PRO A 165 5.26 11.76 -2.26
CA PRO A 165 6.65 12.02 -2.58
C PRO A 165 7.14 13.37 -2.02
N VAL A 166 8.47 13.49 -1.95
CA VAL A 166 9.20 14.75 -1.90
C VAL A 166 9.27 15.35 -3.30
N TYR A 167 8.86 16.60 -3.45
CA TYR A 167 8.92 17.35 -4.70
C TYR A 167 10.16 18.27 -4.77
N ASN A 168 10.52 18.71 -5.98
CA ASN A 168 11.56 19.73 -6.19
C ASN A 168 11.14 21.13 -5.69
N THR A 169 9.83 21.37 -5.58
CA THR A 169 9.21 22.60 -5.06
C THR A 169 8.25 22.26 -3.92
N ASN A 170 7.86 23.26 -3.14
CA ASN A 170 6.84 23.12 -2.10
C ASN A 170 5.47 22.74 -2.71
N PRO A 171 4.82 21.63 -2.30
CA PRO A 171 3.53 21.20 -2.85
C PRO A 171 2.40 22.22 -2.74
N ARG A 172 2.36 23.01 -1.67
CA ARG A 172 1.34 24.05 -1.46
C ARG A 172 1.38 25.16 -2.51
N ASP A 173 2.50 25.31 -3.20
CA ASP A 173 2.69 26.33 -4.24
C ASP A 173 2.26 25.84 -5.65
N ARG A 174 1.74 24.59 -5.82
CA ARG A 174 1.33 23.97 -7.11
C ARG A 174 0.57 24.95 -8.01
N LYS A 175 -0.43 25.66 -7.47
CA LYS A 175 -1.30 26.58 -8.22
C LYS A 175 -0.59 27.82 -8.79
N THR A 176 0.61 28.15 -8.29
CA THR A 176 1.43 29.27 -8.79
C THR A 176 2.48 28.86 -9.80
N LEU A 177 2.72 27.54 -9.93
CA LEU A 177 3.72 26.97 -10.82
C LEU A 177 3.09 26.67 -12.19
N ARG A 178 3.87 26.84 -13.26
CA ARG A 178 3.45 26.42 -14.60
C ARG A 178 3.52 24.90 -14.73
N GLY A 179 2.69 24.34 -15.62
CA GLY A 179 2.62 22.90 -15.87
C GLY A 179 4.00 22.25 -16.05
N GLY A 180 4.21 21.12 -15.37
CA GLY A 180 5.46 20.35 -15.43
C GLY A 180 6.66 20.92 -14.65
N GLN A 181 6.54 22.06 -13.94
CA GLN A 181 7.62 22.57 -13.09
C GLN A 181 7.78 21.78 -11.78
N MET A 182 6.66 21.39 -11.16
CA MET A 182 6.63 20.56 -9.96
C MET A 182 6.81 19.09 -10.36
N LYS A 183 7.86 18.44 -9.84
CA LYS A 183 8.24 17.06 -10.16
C LYS A 183 8.60 16.28 -8.89
N PRO A 184 8.16 15.02 -8.76
CA PRO A 184 8.58 14.17 -7.65
C PRO A 184 10.07 13.84 -7.80
N VAL A 185 10.80 13.88 -6.69
CA VAL A 185 12.27 13.68 -6.63
C VAL A 185 12.62 12.43 -5.84
N SER A 186 11.88 12.16 -4.76
CA SER A 186 12.04 10.91 -4.02
C SER A 186 10.75 10.51 -3.29
N LYS A 187 10.57 9.21 -3.08
CA LYS A 187 9.56 8.61 -2.20
C LYS A 187 10.04 7.22 -1.83
N GLU A 188 9.84 6.80 -0.60
CA GLU A 188 9.98 5.41 -0.16
C GLU A 188 9.33 4.46 -1.20
N LEU A 189 9.99 3.33 -1.47
CA LEU A 189 9.36 2.27 -2.27
C LEU A 189 8.37 1.54 -1.36
N VAL A 190 7.11 1.50 -1.76
CA VAL A 190 6.01 0.99 -0.93
C VAL A 190 5.35 -0.22 -1.54
N PHE A 191 4.82 -1.10 -0.69
CA PHE A 191 4.00 -2.25 -1.06
C PHE A 191 2.79 -2.31 -0.13
N ASP A 192 1.64 -2.73 -0.66
CA ASP A 192 0.41 -2.96 0.10
C ASP A 192 -0.08 -4.41 -0.08
N ILE A 193 -0.64 -4.97 0.98
CA ILE A 193 -1.18 -6.33 1.09
C ILE A 193 -2.52 -6.20 1.84
N ASP A 194 -3.65 -6.32 1.15
CA ASP A 194 -4.99 -6.41 1.77
C ASP A 194 -5.51 -7.86 1.71
N LEU A 195 -6.12 -8.33 2.80
CA LEU A 195 -6.78 -9.63 2.86
C LEU A 195 -7.99 -9.80 1.91
N THR A 196 -8.59 -8.73 1.37
CA THR A 196 -9.63 -8.89 0.32
C THR A 196 -9.09 -9.51 -0.95
N ASP A 197 -7.81 -9.33 -1.26
CA ASP A 197 -7.22 -9.99 -2.42
C ASP A 197 -7.22 -11.52 -2.27
N TYR A 198 -7.43 -12.05 -1.06
CA TYR A 198 -7.45 -13.47 -0.73
C TYR A 198 -8.89 -14.02 -0.53
N ASP A 199 -9.94 -13.22 -0.80
CA ASP A 199 -11.36 -13.61 -0.64
C ASP A 199 -11.75 -14.84 -1.48
N ASP A 200 -11.05 -15.11 -2.58
CA ASP A 200 -11.27 -16.31 -3.41
C ASP A 200 -10.66 -17.60 -2.85
N ILE A 201 -9.92 -17.55 -1.73
CA ILE A 201 -9.25 -18.72 -1.12
C ILE A 201 -9.35 -18.81 0.41
N ARG A 202 -9.79 -17.74 1.11
CA ARG A 202 -10.10 -17.77 2.55
C ARG A 202 -11.58 -18.03 2.78
N SER A 203 -11.88 -18.84 3.79
CA SER A 203 -13.25 -19.27 4.16
C SER A 203 -13.64 -18.83 5.57
N CYS A 204 -12.66 -18.52 6.43
CA CYS A 204 -12.90 -18.25 7.85
C CYS A 204 -13.50 -16.86 8.13
N CYS A 205 -13.44 -15.93 7.18
CA CYS A 205 -13.92 -14.55 7.28
C CYS A 205 -14.32 -14.03 5.91
N GLU A 206 -15.33 -13.17 5.84
CA GLU A 206 -15.76 -12.48 4.62
C GLU A 206 -15.36 -10.99 4.63
N LYS A 207 -15.12 -10.43 3.43
CA LYS A 207 -14.98 -9.00 3.15
C LYS A 207 -13.98 -8.27 4.06
N ALA A 208 -14.47 -7.60 5.09
CA ALA A 208 -13.67 -6.70 5.93
C ALA A 208 -13.35 -7.28 7.32
N ASN A 209 -13.79 -8.51 7.58
CA ASN A 209 -13.52 -9.25 8.82
C ASN A 209 -12.20 -10.01 8.72
N ILE A 210 -11.56 -10.23 9.88
CA ILE A 210 -10.30 -10.94 10.03
C ILE A 210 -10.31 -11.81 11.29
N CYS A 211 -9.46 -12.83 11.31
CA CYS A 211 -9.07 -13.56 12.50
C CYS A 211 -7.63 -14.09 12.33
N GLY A 212 -7.06 -14.68 13.38
CA GLY A 212 -5.70 -15.23 13.33
C GLY A 212 -5.45 -16.22 12.18
N LYS A 213 -6.48 -16.99 11.76
CA LYS A 213 -6.36 -17.92 10.62
C LYS A 213 -6.06 -17.23 9.30
N CYS A 214 -6.78 -16.16 8.96
CA CYS A 214 -6.54 -15.44 7.70
C CYS A 214 -5.42 -14.42 7.83
N TRP A 215 -5.10 -13.92 9.02
CA TRP A 215 -3.91 -13.07 9.20
C TRP A 215 -2.61 -13.76 8.77
N THR A 216 -2.54 -15.10 8.86
CA THR A 216 -1.43 -15.89 8.33
C THR A 216 -1.12 -15.64 6.84
N PHE A 217 -2.11 -15.23 6.02
CA PHE A 217 -1.86 -14.78 4.64
C PHE A 217 -0.98 -13.53 4.59
N VAL A 218 -1.24 -12.54 5.44
CA VAL A 218 -0.38 -11.34 5.58
C VAL A 218 0.99 -11.75 6.10
N THR A 219 1.06 -12.60 7.14
CA THR A 219 2.33 -13.08 7.72
C THR A 219 3.25 -13.75 6.68
N MET A 220 2.72 -14.67 5.86
CA MET A 220 3.54 -15.35 4.86
C MET A 220 3.87 -14.45 3.65
N ALA A 221 2.98 -13.53 3.29
CA ALA A 221 3.24 -12.54 2.25
C ALA A 221 4.36 -11.57 2.68
N MET A 222 4.31 -11.06 3.92
CA MET A 222 5.38 -10.25 4.53
C MET A 222 6.73 -10.98 4.47
N LYS A 223 6.78 -12.26 4.86
CA LYS A 223 8.01 -13.06 4.80
C LYS A 223 8.61 -13.15 3.41
N VAL A 224 7.80 -13.51 2.40
CA VAL A 224 8.29 -13.65 1.01
C VAL A 224 8.78 -12.33 0.44
N VAL A 225 8.04 -11.23 0.69
CA VAL A 225 8.41 -9.88 0.23
C VAL A 225 9.66 -9.36 0.96
N ASP A 226 9.71 -9.43 2.29
CA ASP A 226 10.86 -8.95 3.08
C ASP A 226 12.13 -9.75 2.74
N THR A 227 12.03 -11.07 2.54
CA THR A 227 13.16 -11.91 2.09
C THR A 227 13.67 -11.46 0.72
N ALA A 228 12.80 -11.24 -0.26
CA ALA A 228 13.22 -10.81 -1.59
C ALA A 228 13.84 -9.40 -1.58
N LEU A 229 13.22 -8.46 -0.85
CA LEU A 229 13.73 -7.09 -0.70
C LEU A 229 15.12 -7.06 -0.03
N ARG A 230 15.38 -7.94 0.95
CA ARG A 230 16.70 -8.06 1.60
C ARG A 230 17.71 -8.83 0.77
N ASP A 231 17.40 -10.07 0.40
CA ASP A 231 18.36 -10.99 -0.21
C ASP A 231 18.68 -10.66 -1.67
N ASP A 232 17.65 -10.30 -2.46
CA ASP A 232 17.79 -10.13 -3.91
C ASP A 232 18.09 -8.67 -4.28
N PHE A 233 17.43 -7.74 -3.59
CA PHE A 233 17.61 -6.30 -3.84
C PHE A 233 18.60 -5.63 -2.89
N GLY A 234 18.96 -6.25 -1.76
CA GLY A 234 19.92 -5.72 -0.78
C GLY A 234 19.38 -4.61 0.14
N PHE A 235 18.06 -4.44 0.25
CA PHE A 235 17.48 -3.34 1.04
C PHE A 235 17.55 -3.62 2.55
N GLN A 236 17.87 -2.59 3.33
CA GLN A 236 18.09 -2.73 4.78
C GLN A 236 16.94 -2.15 5.61
N HIS A 237 16.46 -0.96 5.25
CA HIS A 237 15.54 -0.14 6.04
C HIS A 237 14.09 -0.33 5.59
N ILE A 238 13.56 -1.53 5.83
CA ILE A 238 12.18 -1.90 5.51
C ILE A 238 11.32 -1.76 6.78
N LEU A 239 10.40 -0.80 6.78
CA LEU A 239 9.42 -0.61 7.85
C LEU A 239 8.09 -1.23 7.43
N TRP A 240 7.71 -2.33 8.09
CA TRP A 240 6.37 -2.91 7.97
C TRP A 240 5.41 -2.25 8.95
N VAL A 241 4.16 -2.05 8.53
CA VAL A 241 3.14 -1.30 9.28
C VAL A 241 1.78 -1.94 9.09
N TYR A 242 1.06 -2.19 10.18
CA TYR A 242 -0.32 -2.66 10.16
C TYR A 242 -1.24 -1.58 9.58
N SER A 243 -2.14 -1.93 8.64
CA SER A 243 -3.02 -0.96 7.97
C SER A 243 -4.16 -0.41 8.84
N GLY A 244 -4.22 -0.85 10.11
CA GLY A 244 -5.27 -0.55 11.09
C GLY A 244 -6.50 -1.45 10.99
N ARG A 245 -6.59 -2.30 9.96
CA ARG A 245 -7.67 -3.27 9.79
C ARG A 245 -7.17 -4.63 9.32
N ARG A 246 -7.01 -4.85 8.01
CA ARG A 246 -6.93 -6.18 7.40
C ARG A 246 -5.73 -6.38 6.46
N GLY A 247 -4.69 -5.59 6.61
CA GLY A 247 -3.53 -5.61 5.74
C GLY A 247 -2.26 -5.07 6.40
N ALA A 248 -1.17 -5.05 5.64
CA ALA A 248 0.10 -4.49 6.06
C ALA A 248 0.81 -3.78 4.89
N HIS A 249 1.39 -2.61 5.19
CA HIS A 249 2.16 -1.81 4.26
C HIS A 249 3.66 -2.00 4.53
N ALA A 250 4.48 -2.11 3.49
CA ALA A 250 5.94 -1.99 3.59
C ALA A 250 6.38 -0.61 3.11
N TRP A 251 7.34 -0.01 3.82
CA TRP A 251 8.04 1.21 3.43
C TRP A 251 9.54 0.93 3.36
N VAL A 252 10.08 0.79 2.16
CA VAL A 252 11.51 0.63 1.91
C VAL A 252 12.16 2.01 1.86
N CYS A 253 12.93 2.31 2.90
CA CYS A 253 13.40 3.65 3.23
C CYS A 253 14.86 3.92 2.80
N ASP A 254 15.60 2.92 2.28
CA ASP A 254 16.99 3.08 1.80
C ASP A 254 17.12 4.26 0.80
N PRO A 255 18.17 5.10 0.85
CA PRO A 255 18.32 6.24 -0.06
C PRO A 255 18.20 5.89 -1.55
N ARG A 256 18.74 4.74 -1.94
CA ARG A 256 18.66 4.20 -3.31
C ARG A 256 17.28 3.64 -3.67
N ALA A 257 16.46 3.25 -2.68
CA ALA A 257 15.05 2.89 -2.90
C ALA A 257 14.21 4.16 -3.08
N ARG A 258 14.46 5.20 -2.24
CA ARG A 258 13.72 6.47 -2.29
C ARG A 258 13.86 7.18 -3.64
N SER A 259 15.02 7.04 -4.27
CA SER A 259 15.37 7.67 -5.56
C SER A 259 15.02 6.84 -6.81
N LEU A 260 14.36 5.67 -6.67
CA LEU A 260 14.00 4.84 -7.83
C LEU A 260 12.98 5.55 -8.74
N PRO A 261 13.24 5.64 -10.07
CA PRO A 261 12.25 6.08 -11.05
C PRO A 261 11.19 4.99 -11.31
N ASP A 262 10.05 5.40 -11.88
CA ASP A 262 8.85 4.58 -12.06
C ASP A 262 9.08 3.30 -12.89
N ASP A 263 9.99 3.31 -13.86
CA ASP A 263 10.33 2.11 -14.65
C ASP A 263 11.06 1.07 -13.79
N ARG A 264 11.93 1.50 -12.88
CA ARG A 264 12.62 0.62 -11.91
C ARG A 264 11.67 0.16 -10.81
N ARG A 265 10.78 1.03 -10.32
CA ARG A 265 9.69 0.66 -9.40
C ARG A 265 8.80 -0.43 -9.99
N ARG A 266 8.34 -0.23 -11.23
CA ARG A 266 7.55 -1.21 -12.00
C ARG A 266 8.31 -2.53 -12.22
N ALA A 267 9.62 -2.49 -12.43
CA ALA A 267 10.44 -3.70 -12.55
C ALA A 267 10.52 -4.49 -11.22
N ILE A 268 10.64 -3.83 -10.08
CA ILE A 268 10.62 -4.50 -8.76
C ILE A 268 9.22 -5.05 -8.45
N ALA A 269 8.16 -4.26 -8.67
CA ALA A 269 6.79 -4.71 -8.52
C ALA A 269 6.50 -5.94 -9.39
N GLY A 270 6.91 -5.91 -10.67
CA GLY A 270 6.76 -7.04 -11.61
C GLY A 270 7.68 -8.24 -11.36
N TYR A 271 8.73 -8.08 -10.55
CA TYR A 271 9.56 -9.20 -10.07
C TYR A 271 8.86 -9.95 -8.92
N LEU A 272 8.15 -9.20 -8.08
CA LEU A 272 7.38 -9.76 -6.96
C LEU A 272 5.97 -10.19 -7.38
N ASP A 273 5.39 -9.67 -8.45
CA ASP A 273 4.07 -10.05 -8.95
C ASP A 273 4.09 -11.37 -9.75
N LEU A 274 3.41 -12.38 -9.21
CA LEU A 274 3.27 -13.72 -9.80
C LEU A 274 1.88 -13.98 -10.41
N LEU A 275 0.83 -13.42 -9.82
CA LEU A 275 -0.55 -13.93 -9.97
C LEU A 275 -1.30 -13.16 -11.04
N ARG A 276 -1.25 -13.66 -12.28
CA ARG A 276 -1.81 -12.97 -13.44
C ARG A 276 -3.27 -13.38 -13.67
N GLY A 277 -4.13 -12.38 -13.86
CA GLY A 277 -5.57 -12.56 -14.04
C GLY A 277 -6.36 -12.53 -12.73
N GLY A 278 -7.64 -12.14 -12.82
CA GLY A 278 -8.55 -12.04 -11.68
C GLY A 278 -9.06 -13.39 -11.16
N ALA A 279 -9.85 -13.37 -10.08
CA ALA A 279 -10.35 -14.59 -9.43
C ALA A 279 -11.20 -15.53 -10.32
N GLN A 280 -11.81 -14.98 -11.38
CA GLN A 280 -12.59 -15.72 -12.38
C GLN A 280 -11.75 -16.23 -13.57
N SER A 281 -10.46 -15.91 -13.63
CA SER A 281 -9.54 -16.49 -14.61
C SER A 281 -9.07 -17.88 -14.15
N GLY A 282 -8.75 -18.77 -15.10
CA GLY A 282 -8.42 -20.18 -14.83
C GLY A 282 -7.10 -20.37 -14.08
N LYS A 283 -6.05 -20.85 -14.77
CA LYS A 283 -4.74 -21.03 -14.13
C LYS A 283 -4.02 -19.68 -13.99
N ARG A 284 -3.84 -19.18 -12.77
CA ARG A 284 -3.24 -17.85 -12.50
C ARG A 284 -1.70 -17.89 -12.42
N VAL A 285 -1.13 -19.07 -12.17
CA VAL A 285 0.32 -19.30 -12.14
C VAL A 285 0.80 -20.04 -13.41
N ASN A 286 1.60 -19.37 -14.24
CA ASN A 286 2.25 -19.99 -15.40
C ASN A 286 3.76 -19.70 -15.40
N LEU A 287 4.51 -20.55 -14.69
CA LEU A 287 5.94 -20.37 -14.42
C LEU A 287 6.82 -21.21 -15.34
N LYS A 288 7.75 -20.55 -16.04
CA LYS A 288 8.84 -21.19 -16.78
C LYS A 288 9.66 -22.10 -15.85
N ARG A 289 10.09 -23.25 -16.38
CA ARG A 289 10.98 -24.20 -15.68
C ARG A 289 12.40 -24.18 -16.30
N PRO A 290 13.48 -24.42 -15.52
CA PRO A 290 13.51 -24.53 -14.06
C PRO A 290 13.03 -23.23 -13.38
N LEU A 291 12.53 -23.35 -12.14
CA LEU A 291 12.02 -22.20 -11.39
C LEU A 291 13.12 -21.16 -11.16
N HIS A 292 12.77 -19.87 -11.27
CA HIS A 292 13.65 -18.78 -10.88
C HIS A 292 14.05 -18.91 -9.39
N PRO A 293 15.28 -18.55 -8.95
CA PRO A 293 15.71 -18.72 -7.56
C PRO A 293 14.75 -18.15 -6.52
N HIS A 294 14.23 -16.94 -6.72
CA HIS A 294 13.19 -16.34 -5.86
C HIS A 294 11.91 -17.21 -5.79
N MET A 295 11.44 -17.78 -6.90
CA MET A 295 10.28 -18.69 -6.90
C MET A 295 10.56 -19.99 -6.15
N SER A 296 11.78 -20.54 -6.29
CA SER A 296 12.21 -21.73 -5.54
C SER A 296 12.26 -21.45 -4.02
N ARG A 297 12.89 -20.34 -3.61
CA ARG A 297 12.98 -19.93 -2.20
C ARG A 297 11.58 -19.62 -1.63
N SER A 298 10.75 -18.89 -2.37
CA SER A 298 9.36 -18.61 -1.99
C SER A 298 8.57 -19.89 -1.78
N LEU A 299 8.70 -20.88 -2.68
CA LEU A 299 8.03 -22.16 -2.53
C LEU A 299 8.44 -22.88 -1.23
N GLU A 300 9.73 -22.88 -0.86
CA GLU A 300 10.17 -23.48 0.41
C GLU A 300 9.61 -22.75 1.64
N ILE A 301 9.53 -21.41 1.62
CA ILE A 301 8.88 -20.60 2.67
C ILE A 301 7.40 -20.95 2.78
N LEU A 302 6.71 -21.14 1.66
CA LEU A 302 5.25 -21.23 1.58
C LEU A 302 4.67 -22.63 1.76
N LYS A 303 5.44 -23.71 1.49
CA LYS A 303 5.02 -25.11 1.73
C LYS A 303 4.38 -25.37 3.10
N PRO A 304 4.98 -24.98 4.25
CA PRO A 304 4.37 -25.21 5.56
C PRO A 304 3.06 -24.42 5.73
N TYR A 305 2.98 -23.21 5.19
CA TYR A 305 1.74 -22.42 5.23
C TYR A 305 0.63 -23.00 4.35
N PHE A 306 0.95 -23.57 3.17
CA PHE A 306 -0.05 -24.29 2.39
C PHE A 306 -0.60 -25.50 3.16
N ALA A 307 0.29 -26.27 3.81
CA ALA A 307 -0.11 -27.44 4.59
C ALA A 307 -0.99 -27.09 5.80
N GLN A 308 -0.66 -26.04 6.56
CA GLN A 308 -1.45 -25.64 7.72
C GLN A 308 -2.62 -24.72 7.34
N THR A 309 -2.35 -23.57 6.72
CA THR A 309 -3.34 -22.54 6.47
C THR A 309 -4.34 -22.95 5.38
N THR A 310 -3.89 -23.39 4.20
CA THR A 310 -4.80 -23.74 3.10
C THR A 310 -5.52 -25.07 3.34
N LEU A 311 -4.81 -26.13 3.76
CA LEU A 311 -5.38 -27.48 3.87
C LEU A 311 -6.04 -27.83 5.22
N VAL A 312 -5.84 -27.04 6.28
CA VAL A 312 -6.39 -27.30 7.62
C VAL A 312 -7.15 -26.08 8.18
N ASP A 313 -6.55 -24.90 8.25
CA ASP A 313 -7.19 -23.75 8.92
C ASP A 313 -8.37 -23.17 8.13
N GLN A 314 -8.20 -23.04 6.81
CA GLN A 314 -9.24 -22.61 5.87
C GLN A 314 -10.04 -23.79 5.30
N ASP A 315 -9.45 -24.99 5.28
CA ASP A 315 -10.00 -26.19 4.62
C ASP A 315 -10.55 -25.90 3.21
N THR A 316 -9.80 -25.12 2.42
CA THR A 316 -10.28 -24.40 1.22
C THR A 316 -10.96 -25.28 0.18
N PHE A 317 -10.53 -26.53 -0.01
CA PHE A 317 -11.03 -27.46 -1.03
C PHE A 317 -12.24 -28.30 -0.58
N VAL A 318 -12.86 -28.02 0.59
CA VAL A 318 -14.11 -28.69 0.99
C VAL A 318 -15.25 -28.37 0.03
N SER A 319 -15.43 -27.10 -0.33
CA SER A 319 -16.52 -26.69 -1.22
C SER A 319 -16.39 -27.30 -2.61
N SER A 320 -17.54 -27.57 -3.25
CA SER A 320 -17.56 -28.12 -4.61
C SER A 320 -16.84 -27.21 -5.59
N GLU A 321 -17.05 -25.89 -5.50
CA GLU A 321 -16.41 -24.88 -6.35
C GLU A 321 -14.88 -24.91 -6.26
N GLN A 322 -14.31 -24.89 -5.05
CA GLN A 322 -12.85 -24.94 -4.86
C GLN A 322 -12.28 -26.31 -5.23
N ALA A 323 -13.03 -27.40 -5.01
CA ALA A 323 -12.66 -28.71 -5.52
C ALA A 323 -12.62 -28.74 -7.06
N GLN A 324 -13.56 -28.07 -7.75
CA GLN A 324 -13.51 -27.93 -9.22
C GLN A 324 -12.32 -27.11 -9.68
N ARG A 325 -12.03 -25.99 -9.00
CA ARG A 325 -10.86 -25.15 -9.30
C ARG A 325 -9.56 -25.93 -9.13
N LEU A 326 -9.41 -26.69 -8.05
CA LEU A 326 -8.26 -27.58 -7.84
C LEU A 326 -8.10 -28.61 -8.96
N LEU A 327 -9.19 -29.22 -9.45
CA LEU A 327 -9.14 -30.13 -10.60
C LEU A 327 -8.71 -29.42 -11.88
N ALA A 328 -9.18 -28.20 -12.13
CA ALA A 328 -8.80 -27.43 -13.31
C ALA A 328 -7.31 -27.04 -13.36
N LEU A 329 -6.63 -27.02 -12.21
CA LEU A 329 -5.18 -26.74 -12.10
C LEU A 329 -4.30 -28.00 -12.32
N LEU A 330 -4.90 -29.21 -12.36
CA LEU A 330 -4.19 -30.48 -12.56
C LEU A 330 -4.08 -30.86 -14.06
N PRO A 331 -2.96 -31.46 -14.50
CA PRO A 331 -2.61 -31.57 -15.91
C PRO A 331 -3.25 -32.74 -16.67
N ASP A 332 -3.98 -33.64 -16.01
CA ASP A 332 -4.44 -34.90 -16.60
C ASP A 332 -5.94 -35.15 -16.35
N LYS A 333 -6.71 -35.24 -17.44
CA LYS A 333 -8.16 -35.38 -17.37
C LYS A 333 -8.62 -36.70 -16.74
N ALA A 334 -7.92 -37.80 -16.98
CA ALA A 334 -8.30 -39.11 -16.43
C ALA A 334 -8.08 -39.18 -14.91
N LEU A 335 -7.00 -38.57 -14.41
CA LEU A 335 -6.80 -38.34 -12.98
C LEU A 335 -7.91 -37.44 -12.41
N ASN A 336 -8.25 -36.35 -13.10
CA ASN A 336 -9.28 -35.41 -12.66
C ASN A 336 -10.67 -36.06 -12.57
N ASP A 337 -11.06 -36.86 -13.55
CA ASP A 337 -12.34 -37.58 -13.56
C ASP A 337 -12.38 -38.67 -12.46
N ALA A 338 -11.24 -39.26 -12.10
CA ALA A 338 -11.14 -40.23 -10.99
C ALA A 338 -11.19 -39.54 -9.61
N LEU A 339 -10.55 -38.38 -9.45
CA LEU A 339 -10.63 -37.55 -8.25
C LEU A 339 -12.05 -37.02 -8.03
N ARG A 340 -12.65 -36.45 -9.09
CA ARG A 340 -14.05 -35.99 -9.14
C ARG A 340 -15.02 -37.04 -8.59
N LYS A 341 -15.05 -38.24 -9.18
CA LYS A 341 -15.92 -39.34 -8.74
C LYS A 341 -15.70 -39.73 -7.28
N LYS A 342 -14.43 -39.74 -6.84
CA LYS A 342 -14.08 -40.05 -5.44
C LYS A 342 -14.60 -38.99 -4.47
N TRP A 343 -14.49 -37.71 -4.82
CA TRP A 343 -14.93 -36.60 -3.96
C TRP A 343 -16.45 -36.42 -3.99
N GLU A 344 -17.11 -36.65 -5.13
CA GLU A 344 -18.58 -36.72 -5.23
C GLU A 344 -19.16 -37.87 -4.39
N SER A 345 -18.45 -39.01 -4.28
CA SER A 345 -18.81 -40.12 -3.39
C SER A 345 -18.52 -39.88 -1.89
N SER A 346 -17.90 -38.75 -1.54
CA SER A 346 -17.57 -38.38 -0.15
C SER A 346 -17.44 -36.86 -0.03
N PRO A 347 -18.56 -36.11 -0.04
CA PRO A 347 -18.55 -34.64 -0.14
C PRO A 347 -17.74 -33.96 0.98
N ASP A 348 -17.91 -34.42 2.22
CA ASP A 348 -17.30 -33.89 3.45
C ASP A 348 -15.79 -34.20 3.58
N ARG A 349 -15.16 -34.67 2.50
CA ARG A 349 -13.73 -35.01 2.50
C ARG A 349 -12.89 -33.73 2.57
N SER A 350 -12.16 -33.57 3.67
CA SER A 350 -11.28 -32.43 3.92
C SER A 350 -10.21 -32.23 2.85
N SER A 351 -9.73 -30.99 2.73
CA SER A 351 -8.71 -30.52 1.80
C SER A 351 -7.41 -31.29 1.93
N THR A 352 -6.97 -31.56 3.15
CA THR A 352 -5.81 -32.42 3.43
C THR A 352 -5.97 -33.81 2.77
N ASN A 353 -7.15 -34.42 2.87
CA ASN A 353 -7.43 -35.71 2.26
C ASN A 353 -7.59 -35.63 0.73
N LYS A 354 -8.23 -34.57 0.20
CA LYS A 354 -8.32 -34.30 -1.24
C LYS A 354 -6.91 -34.10 -1.84
N TRP A 355 -6.02 -33.39 -1.17
CA TRP A 355 -4.63 -33.19 -1.60
C TRP A 355 -3.79 -34.49 -1.60
N ALA A 356 -3.98 -35.35 -0.59
CA ALA A 356 -3.34 -36.66 -0.51
C ALA A 356 -3.88 -37.66 -1.55
N ASP A 357 -5.15 -37.52 -1.96
CA ASP A 357 -5.75 -38.35 -3.01
C ASP A 357 -5.08 -38.17 -4.37
N ILE A 358 -4.60 -36.95 -4.69
CA ILE A 358 -3.91 -36.65 -5.95
C ILE A 358 -2.71 -37.58 -6.13
N ASP A 359 -1.85 -37.66 -5.11
CA ASP A 359 -0.65 -38.52 -5.16
C ASP A 359 -1.04 -40.00 -5.08
N SER A 360 -2.07 -40.34 -4.31
CA SER A 360 -2.54 -41.71 -4.14
C SER A 360 -3.11 -42.29 -5.43
N LEU A 361 -3.97 -41.54 -6.14
CA LEU A 361 -4.54 -41.97 -7.41
C LEU A 361 -3.52 -41.91 -8.56
N ALA A 362 -2.64 -40.91 -8.60
CA ALA A 362 -1.55 -40.87 -9.58
C ALA A 362 -0.67 -42.13 -9.52
N LYS A 363 -0.36 -42.60 -8.31
CA LYS A 363 0.41 -43.86 -8.09
C LYS A 363 -0.31 -45.13 -8.55
N THR A 364 -1.64 -45.12 -8.73
CA THR A 364 -2.37 -46.32 -9.20
C THR A 364 -2.23 -46.59 -10.70
N GLY A 365 -1.54 -45.73 -11.47
CA GLY A 365 -1.34 -45.94 -12.91
C GLY A 365 -2.61 -45.79 -13.75
N LYS A 366 -3.69 -45.24 -13.20
CA LYS A 366 -4.98 -45.04 -13.90
C LYS A 366 -4.90 -44.12 -15.12
N SER A 367 -3.87 -43.28 -15.21
CA SER A 367 -3.52 -42.54 -16.44
C SER A 367 -2.17 -43.03 -16.94
N SER A 368 -2.15 -43.46 -18.20
CA SER A 368 -0.92 -43.80 -18.94
C SER A 368 -0.21 -42.56 -19.51
N THR A 369 -0.88 -41.40 -19.53
CA THR A 369 -0.36 -40.12 -20.06
C THR A 369 0.29 -39.23 -18.99
N LEU A 370 -0.01 -39.48 -17.72
CA LEU A 370 0.43 -38.65 -16.59
C LEU A 370 1.94 -38.79 -16.33
N LYS A 371 2.70 -37.71 -16.55
CA LYS A 371 4.12 -37.62 -16.17
C LYS A 371 4.25 -37.15 -14.72
N THR A 372 5.03 -37.87 -13.92
CA THR A 372 5.30 -37.54 -12.50
C THR A 372 5.96 -36.16 -12.32
N SER A 373 6.78 -35.72 -13.28
CA SER A 373 7.38 -34.37 -13.28
C SER A 373 6.31 -33.29 -13.44
N THR A 374 5.42 -33.42 -14.44
CA THR A 374 4.35 -32.47 -14.72
C THR A 374 3.33 -32.40 -13.58
N LEU A 375 3.03 -33.52 -12.91
CA LEU A 375 2.21 -33.49 -11.68
C LEU A 375 2.91 -32.74 -10.55
N ARG A 376 4.21 -32.96 -10.34
CA ARG A 376 5.00 -32.24 -9.34
C ARG A 376 5.00 -30.74 -9.63
N GLU A 377 5.23 -30.35 -10.87
CA GLU A 377 5.21 -28.95 -11.33
C GLU A 377 3.84 -28.30 -11.11
N ALA A 378 2.75 -28.98 -11.45
CA ALA A 378 1.39 -28.51 -11.17
C ALA A 378 1.14 -28.34 -9.67
N LYS A 379 1.56 -29.29 -8.81
CA LYS A 379 1.44 -29.14 -7.36
C LYS A 379 2.26 -27.96 -6.80
N GLN A 380 3.43 -27.65 -7.39
CA GLN A 380 4.19 -26.46 -7.03
C GLN A 380 3.46 -25.17 -7.44
N ASP A 381 2.90 -25.12 -8.65
CA ASP A 381 2.13 -23.97 -9.13
C ASP A 381 0.87 -23.74 -8.27
N ILE A 382 0.19 -24.82 -7.84
CA ILE A 382 -0.98 -24.75 -6.94
C ILE A 382 -0.59 -24.22 -5.55
N VAL A 383 0.53 -24.68 -4.97
CA VAL A 383 1.02 -24.12 -3.69
C VAL A 383 1.20 -22.61 -3.82
N LEU A 384 1.87 -22.15 -4.89
CA LEU A 384 2.07 -20.72 -5.15
C LEU A 384 0.74 -19.98 -5.39
N GLU A 385 -0.21 -20.52 -6.16
CA GLU A 385 -1.50 -19.84 -6.41
C GLU A 385 -2.31 -19.58 -5.13
N TYR A 386 -2.21 -20.49 -4.16
CA TYR A 386 -2.96 -20.43 -2.90
C TYR A 386 -2.19 -19.80 -1.73
N THR A 387 -0.91 -19.42 -1.89
CA THR A 387 -0.12 -18.88 -0.76
C THR A 387 0.86 -17.77 -1.10
N TYR A 388 1.20 -17.55 -2.37
CA TYR A 388 2.14 -16.51 -2.76
C TYR A 388 1.53 -15.10 -2.54
N PRO A 389 2.33 -14.08 -2.14
CA PRO A 389 1.86 -12.71 -1.95
C PRO A 389 0.97 -12.20 -3.08
N ARG A 390 -0.18 -11.66 -2.68
CA ARG A 390 -1.03 -10.79 -3.48
C ARG A 390 -0.72 -9.37 -3.06
N LEU A 391 -0.29 -8.55 -4.01
CA LEU A 391 0.16 -7.19 -3.80
C LEU A 391 -0.70 -6.25 -4.62
N ASP A 392 -1.11 -5.11 -4.06
CA ASP A 392 -1.53 -3.99 -4.91
C ASP A 392 -0.28 -3.43 -5.61
N SER A 393 -0.07 -3.92 -6.82
CA SER A 393 1.10 -3.56 -7.62
C SER A 393 1.04 -2.12 -8.14
N GLU A 394 -0.13 -1.45 -8.19
CA GLU A 394 -0.23 -0.05 -8.64
C GLU A 394 0.32 0.91 -7.59
N VAL A 395 0.05 0.66 -6.31
CA VAL A 395 0.67 1.35 -5.16
C VAL A 395 2.19 1.37 -5.27
N SER A 396 2.77 0.30 -5.81
CA SER A 396 4.21 0.09 -5.93
C SER A 396 4.85 0.73 -7.17
N LYS A 397 4.07 1.09 -8.22
CA LYS A 397 4.58 1.40 -9.57
C LYS A 397 4.98 2.86 -9.80
N LYS A 398 4.21 3.83 -9.30
CA LYS A 398 4.45 5.27 -9.52
C LYS A 398 5.02 5.96 -8.26
N MET A 399 6.05 6.79 -8.39
CA MET A 399 6.65 7.55 -7.28
C MET A 399 5.65 8.50 -6.60
N ILE A 400 4.61 8.93 -7.31
CA ILE A 400 3.59 9.87 -6.81
C ILE A 400 2.52 9.24 -5.91
N HIS A 401 2.50 7.92 -5.74
CA HIS A 401 1.40 7.26 -5.02
C HIS A 401 1.36 7.65 -3.53
N LEU A 402 0.16 7.94 -3.03
CA LEU A 402 -0.12 8.32 -1.64
C LEU A 402 -0.46 7.07 -0.83
N LEU A 403 0.20 6.86 0.31
CA LEU A 403 -0.08 5.70 1.17
C LEU A 403 -0.26 6.12 2.63
N LYS A 404 -1.23 5.51 3.32
CA LYS A 404 -1.63 5.83 4.70
C LYS A 404 -0.43 5.86 5.65
N SER A 405 -0.30 6.94 6.41
CA SER A 405 0.80 7.14 7.35
C SER A 405 0.83 6.07 8.46
N PRO A 406 2.02 5.66 8.93
CA PRO A 406 2.15 4.98 10.22
C PRO A 406 1.52 5.81 11.35
N PHE A 407 1.11 5.11 12.41
CA PHE A 407 0.50 5.65 13.64
C PHE A 407 -0.82 6.42 13.50
N VAL A 408 -1.44 6.56 12.32
CA VAL A 408 -2.81 7.09 12.26
C VAL A 408 -3.80 6.06 12.81
N ILE A 409 -4.97 6.51 13.27
CA ILE A 409 -6.07 5.61 13.63
C ILE A 409 -6.80 5.16 12.37
N HIS A 410 -7.27 3.92 12.35
CA HIS A 410 -8.24 3.47 11.35
C HIS A 410 -9.67 3.79 11.85
N PRO A 411 -10.44 4.68 11.17
CA PRO A 411 -11.68 5.24 11.71
C PRO A 411 -12.75 4.20 12.04
N GLY A 412 -12.88 3.16 11.20
CA GLY A 412 -13.85 2.07 11.42
C GLY A 412 -13.41 0.92 12.34
N THR A 413 -12.26 1.02 13.02
CA THR A 413 -11.79 0.00 14.00
C THR A 413 -11.23 0.60 15.29
N GLY A 414 -10.91 1.90 15.31
CA GLY A 414 -10.23 2.57 16.41
C GLY A 414 -8.76 2.17 16.61
N ARG A 415 -8.24 1.17 15.87
CA ARG A 415 -6.87 0.67 16.02
C ARG A 415 -5.84 1.62 15.42
N VAL A 416 -4.69 1.71 16.08
CA VAL A 416 -3.53 2.47 15.60
C VAL A 416 -2.80 1.67 14.51
N CYS A 417 -2.36 2.33 13.44
CA CYS A 417 -1.56 1.75 12.36
C CYS A 417 -0.10 1.54 12.80
N VAL A 418 0.12 0.57 13.70
CA VAL A 418 1.41 0.34 14.36
C VAL A 418 2.44 -0.38 13.47
N PRO A 419 3.74 -0.09 13.62
CA PRO A 419 4.81 -0.88 13.02
C PRO A 419 4.82 -2.36 13.44
N ILE A 420 5.32 -3.22 12.56
CA ILE A 420 5.48 -4.67 12.76
C ILE A 420 6.97 -5.03 12.62
N ASP A 421 7.49 -5.84 13.56
CA ASP A 421 8.83 -6.42 13.42
C ASP A 421 8.79 -7.65 12.50
N ALA A 422 9.25 -7.49 11.26
CA ALA A 422 9.25 -8.55 10.24
C ALA A 422 9.99 -9.82 10.68
N ARG A 423 10.98 -9.70 11.58
CA ARG A 423 11.75 -10.84 12.13
C ARG A 423 10.93 -11.71 13.10
N LYS A 424 9.76 -11.22 13.50
CA LYS A 424 8.81 -11.84 14.43
C LYS A 424 7.37 -11.74 13.91
N ALA A 425 7.18 -11.74 12.59
CA ALA A 425 5.88 -11.50 11.96
C ALA A 425 4.78 -12.48 12.42
N GLU A 426 5.14 -13.72 12.81
CA GLU A 426 4.22 -14.72 13.36
C GLU A 426 3.74 -14.41 14.80
N GLN A 427 4.41 -13.50 15.51
CA GLN A 427 4.04 -13.07 16.86
C GLN A 427 3.11 -11.86 16.85
N PHE A 428 2.87 -11.24 15.70
CA PHE A 428 1.99 -10.09 15.57
C PHE A 428 0.53 -10.53 15.43
N ASP A 429 -0.26 -10.27 16.47
CA ASP A 429 -1.72 -10.41 16.42
C ASP A 429 -2.39 -9.06 16.09
N PRO A 430 -3.05 -8.92 14.92
CA PRO A 430 -3.76 -7.69 14.57
C PRO A 430 -4.96 -7.43 15.50
N LEU A 431 -5.46 -8.46 16.20
CA LEU A 431 -6.60 -8.33 17.11
C LEU A 431 -6.21 -7.68 18.45
N SER A 432 -4.98 -7.88 18.91
CA SER A 432 -4.42 -7.28 20.12
C SER A 432 -3.86 -5.87 19.94
N VAL A 433 -3.84 -5.32 18.72
CA VAL A 433 -3.37 -3.95 18.47
C VAL A 433 -4.29 -2.95 19.20
N PRO A 434 -3.74 -2.04 20.01
CA PRO A 434 -4.55 -1.19 20.88
C PRO A 434 -5.41 -0.21 20.08
N THR A 435 -6.62 0.04 20.59
CA THR A 435 -7.50 1.10 20.09
C THR A 435 -7.25 2.42 20.79
N VAL A 436 -7.58 3.53 20.14
CA VAL A 436 -7.49 4.87 20.72
C VAL A 436 -8.19 4.98 22.08
N THR A 437 -9.38 4.40 22.23
CA THR A 437 -10.15 4.42 23.48
C THR A 437 -9.44 3.66 24.61
N GLN A 438 -8.79 2.53 24.28
CA GLN A 438 -7.95 1.79 25.25
C GLN A 438 -6.76 2.63 25.68
N LEU A 439 -6.04 3.24 24.74
CA LEU A 439 -4.85 4.04 25.03
C LEU A 439 -5.17 5.27 25.90
N LEU A 440 -6.29 5.96 25.65
CA LEU A 440 -6.72 7.08 26.49
C LEU A 440 -7.05 6.62 27.92
N GLY A 441 -7.81 5.53 28.06
CA GLY A 441 -8.15 4.95 29.37
C GLY A 441 -6.94 4.42 30.14
N GLU A 442 -5.91 3.90 29.45
CA GLU A 442 -4.63 3.52 30.06
C GLU A 442 -3.88 4.72 30.66
N ILE A 443 -3.92 5.90 30.00
CA ILE A 443 -3.32 7.12 30.58
C ILE A 443 -4.10 7.56 31.82
N ASP A 444 -5.44 7.60 31.73
CA ASP A 444 -6.28 8.07 32.82
C ASP A 444 -6.15 7.16 34.06
N ALA A 445 -5.99 5.84 33.85
CA ALA A 445 -5.65 4.88 34.92
C ALA A 445 -4.25 5.14 35.50
N TYR A 446 -3.23 5.33 34.67
CA TYR A 446 -1.86 5.61 35.13
C TYR A 446 -1.77 6.91 35.94
N ASP A 447 -2.47 7.96 35.51
CA ASP A 447 -2.47 9.27 36.17
C ASP A 447 -3.28 9.25 37.48
N ALA A 448 -4.31 8.41 37.58
CA ALA A 448 -5.03 8.14 38.82
C ALA A 448 -4.18 7.35 39.85
N GLU A 449 -3.35 6.42 39.39
CA GLU A 449 -2.39 5.69 40.24
C GLU A 449 -1.18 6.56 40.64
N ASN A 450 -0.78 7.52 39.81
CA ASN A 450 0.42 8.36 40.00
C ASN A 450 0.12 9.88 40.10
N PRO A 451 -0.72 10.34 41.04
CA PRO A 451 -1.22 11.72 41.08
C PRO A 451 -0.13 12.79 41.28
N SER A 452 1.04 12.42 41.82
CA SER A 452 2.19 13.33 42.00
C SER A 452 2.90 13.74 40.70
N ASN A 453 2.59 13.11 39.57
CA ASN A 453 3.13 13.47 38.24
C ASN A 453 2.18 14.33 37.39
N GLY A 454 0.91 14.51 37.81
CA GLY A 454 -0.14 15.15 37.00
C GLY A 454 -0.20 16.69 37.07
N ALA A 455 0.47 17.32 38.04
CA ALA A 455 0.42 18.77 38.24
C ALA A 455 1.42 19.53 37.34
N GLY A 456 1.13 19.60 36.04
CA GLY A 456 1.94 20.36 35.10
C GLY A 456 1.27 20.49 33.74
N ASP A 457 0.48 21.58 33.59
CA ASP A 457 -0.42 21.90 32.48
C ASP A 457 0.11 21.57 31.07
N ALA A 458 -0.83 21.24 30.19
CA ALA A 458 -0.57 20.76 28.83
C ALA A 458 -0.41 21.91 27.81
N VAL A 459 0.60 22.77 27.99
CA VAL A 459 1.03 23.74 26.96
C VAL A 459 2.56 23.83 26.87
N ASP A 460 3.04 24.01 25.64
CA ASP A 460 4.41 24.31 25.18
C ASP A 460 5.54 23.25 25.17
N GLY A 461 5.97 22.93 23.94
CA GLY A 461 7.40 22.91 23.56
C GLY A 461 8.25 21.68 23.88
N GLU A 462 8.35 20.72 22.95
CA GLU A 462 9.48 19.77 22.88
C GLU A 462 10.78 20.45 22.33
N GLY A 463 11.09 21.63 22.87
CA GLY A 463 12.20 22.50 22.47
C GLY A 463 13.52 22.20 23.18
N SER A 464 13.89 20.92 23.32
CA SER A 464 15.21 20.54 23.85
C SER A 464 15.87 19.43 23.02
N VAL A 465 17.08 19.70 22.58
CA VAL A 465 17.99 18.69 22.00
C VAL A 465 18.67 17.98 23.17
N PRO A 466 18.66 16.64 23.28
CA PRO A 466 19.48 15.96 24.27
C PRO A 466 20.95 16.08 23.82
N ASN A 467 21.69 16.98 24.46
CA ASN A 467 23.15 16.90 24.48
C ASN A 467 23.57 15.79 25.46
N ASP A 468 24.77 15.25 25.27
CA ASP A 468 25.32 14.08 25.97
C ASP A 468 25.68 14.34 27.46
N SER A 469 25.04 15.33 28.09
CA SER A 469 25.28 15.81 29.45
C SER A 469 24.07 15.65 30.40
N ASP A 470 22.85 15.44 29.88
CA ASP A 470 21.60 15.45 30.67
C ASP A 470 21.28 14.10 31.35
N VAL A 471 22.26 13.49 32.00
CA VAL A 471 22.13 12.17 32.66
C VAL A 471 21.44 12.24 34.04
N ARG A 472 21.07 13.43 34.54
CA ARG A 472 20.52 13.61 35.92
C ARG A 472 19.39 14.65 36.07
N GLY A 473 18.52 14.78 35.07
CA GLY A 473 17.27 15.54 35.18
C GLY A 473 16.06 14.68 34.81
N SER A 474 14.99 14.71 35.62
CA SER A 474 13.78 13.90 35.39
C SER A 474 13.04 14.34 34.11
N ARG A 475 13.29 13.65 32.99
CA ARG A 475 12.51 13.79 31.75
C ARG A 475 11.02 13.61 32.07
N LYS A 476 10.19 14.61 31.73
CA LYS A 476 8.73 14.49 31.78
C LYS A 476 8.31 13.29 30.91
N LEU A 477 7.66 12.31 31.51
CA LEU A 477 7.19 11.10 30.84
C LEU A 477 6.14 11.49 29.79
N GLN A 478 6.29 11.03 28.55
CA GLN A 478 5.31 11.34 27.50
C GLN A 478 4.11 10.41 27.63
N ASP A 479 2.91 10.86 27.26
CA ASP A 479 1.67 10.09 27.48
C ASP A 479 1.70 8.72 26.76
N TYR A 480 2.32 8.61 25.59
CA TYR A 480 2.50 7.31 24.93
C TYR A 480 3.37 6.34 25.75
N GLU A 481 4.25 6.82 26.63
CA GLU A 481 5.12 5.98 27.46
C GLU A 481 4.36 5.35 28.65
N LYS A 482 3.14 5.82 28.94
CA LYS A 482 2.23 5.26 29.95
C LYS A 482 1.37 4.11 29.40
N THR A 483 1.38 3.87 28.08
CA THR A 483 0.40 3.05 27.37
C THR A 483 1.00 1.86 26.62
N SER A 484 0.13 0.93 26.21
CA SER A 484 0.43 -0.19 25.32
C SER A 484 0.89 0.23 23.91
N LEU A 485 0.84 1.53 23.57
CA LEU A 485 1.47 2.09 22.37
C LEU A 485 3.01 2.15 22.48
N LYS A 486 3.57 2.21 23.72
CA LYS A 486 5.01 2.38 23.97
C LYS A 486 5.92 1.44 23.16
N PRO A 487 5.71 0.11 23.12
CA PRO A 487 6.61 -0.81 22.43
C PRO A 487 6.72 -0.53 20.93
N TYR A 488 5.63 -0.09 20.31
CA TYR A 488 5.58 0.23 18.89
C TYR A 488 6.33 1.54 18.56
N VAL A 489 6.22 2.55 19.44
CA VAL A 489 6.99 3.81 19.31
C VAL A 489 8.48 3.59 19.57
N ASP A 490 8.84 2.77 20.58
CA ASP A 490 10.23 2.42 20.87
C ASP A 490 10.87 1.61 19.71
N TYR A 491 10.12 0.70 19.08
CA TYR A 491 10.54 0.02 17.85
C TYR A 491 10.76 1.00 16.70
N PHE A 492 9.81 1.91 16.45
CA PHE A 492 9.93 2.92 15.39
C PHE A 492 11.12 3.86 15.60
N ARG A 493 11.33 4.33 16.84
CA ARG A 493 12.51 5.11 17.23
C ARG A 493 13.81 4.34 16.96
N SER A 494 13.84 3.04 17.22
CA SER A 494 15.00 2.18 16.96
C SER A 494 15.25 2.01 15.46
N PHE A 495 14.20 1.84 14.66
CA PHE A 495 14.27 1.82 13.20
C PHE A 495 14.84 3.14 12.64
N ILE A 496 14.32 4.29 13.09
CA ILE A 496 14.82 5.62 12.70
C ILE A 496 16.29 5.77 13.08
N ALA A 497 16.71 5.35 14.27
CA ALA A 497 18.11 5.43 14.68
C ALA A 497 19.04 4.60 13.76
N GLY A 498 18.56 3.46 13.26
CA GLY A 498 19.24 2.66 12.22
C GLY A 498 19.38 3.42 10.90
N LEU A 499 18.25 3.93 10.37
CA LEU A 499 18.22 4.70 9.12
C LEU A 499 19.13 5.93 9.17
N LEU A 500 19.02 6.74 10.23
CA LEU A 500 19.82 7.97 10.42
C LEU A 500 21.32 7.71 10.61
N LYS A 501 21.71 6.49 11.00
CA LYS A 501 23.13 6.09 11.06
C LYS A 501 23.69 5.93 9.64
N GLU A 502 22.94 5.33 8.72
CA GLU A 502 23.34 5.14 7.33
C GLU A 502 23.33 6.45 6.55
N GLU A 503 22.33 7.32 6.75
CA GLU A 503 22.28 8.68 6.18
C GLU A 503 23.52 9.53 6.52
N ARG A 504 24.14 9.29 7.68
CA ARG A 504 25.40 9.93 8.09
C ARG A 504 26.62 9.27 7.48
N GLY A 505 26.57 7.95 7.24
CA GLY A 505 27.64 7.19 6.57
C GLY A 505 27.80 7.62 5.12
N GLY A 506 26.73 7.55 4.31
CA GLY A 506 26.77 7.93 2.90
C GLY A 506 27.11 9.41 2.65
N LYS A 507 26.87 10.30 3.62
CA LYS A 507 27.33 11.71 3.56
C LYS A 507 28.82 11.89 3.84
N ARG A 508 29.47 10.95 4.54
CA ARG A 508 30.93 10.95 4.75
C ARG A 508 31.64 10.35 3.55
N GLU A 509 31.25 9.15 3.12
CA GLU A 509 31.80 8.48 1.94
C GLU A 509 31.73 9.38 0.70
N ARG A 510 30.57 10.01 0.43
CA ARG A 510 30.42 10.96 -0.68
C ARG A 510 31.30 12.22 -0.56
N ASN A 511 31.60 12.68 0.66
CA ASN A 511 32.53 13.79 0.87
C ASN A 511 33.98 13.35 0.67
N GLU A 512 34.32 12.12 1.07
CA GLU A 512 35.64 11.50 0.89
C GLU A 512 35.93 11.28 -0.61
N ASP A 513 35.00 10.69 -1.37
CA ASP A 513 35.05 10.60 -2.85
C ASP A 513 35.23 12.00 -3.49
N MET A 514 34.47 13.00 -3.03
CA MET A 514 34.59 14.38 -3.54
C MET A 514 35.91 15.08 -3.16
N THR A 515 36.63 14.59 -2.15
CA THR A 515 37.99 15.05 -1.84
C THR A 515 39.06 14.32 -2.64
N GLU A 516 38.93 13.00 -2.87
CA GLU A 516 39.88 12.25 -3.71
C GLU A 516 39.85 12.74 -5.17
N VAL A 517 38.66 12.95 -5.74
CA VAL A 517 38.47 13.50 -7.10
C VAL A 517 39.04 14.93 -7.25
N LYS A 518 39.29 15.64 -6.16
CA LYS A 518 39.94 16.97 -6.17
C LYS A 518 41.47 16.92 -6.03
N THR A 519 42.05 15.78 -5.65
CA THR A 519 43.50 15.66 -5.45
C THR A 519 44.28 15.11 -6.65
N GLU A 520 43.61 14.57 -7.67
CA GLU A 520 44.22 14.32 -8.99
C GLU A 520 44.28 15.61 -9.84
N SER A 521 45.01 16.62 -9.36
CA SER A 521 45.42 17.74 -10.20
C SER A 521 46.51 17.30 -11.16
N MET A 522 46.25 17.40 -12.47
CA MET A 522 47.24 17.15 -13.53
C MET A 522 48.54 17.92 -13.29
N GLU A 523 49.64 17.21 -13.05
CA GLU A 523 50.99 17.71 -13.33
C GLU A 523 51.26 17.53 -14.84
N PHE A 524 51.67 18.62 -15.50
CA PHE A 524 52.08 18.71 -16.91
C PHE A 524 53.52 19.24 -17.00
#